data_AF-A0A5J4IUV2-F1
#
_entry.id   AF-A0A5J4IUV2-F1
#
_cell.length_a   1.000
_cell.length_b   1.000
_cell.length_c   1.000
_cell.angle_alpha   90.00
_cell.angle_beta   90.00
_cell.angle_gamma   90.00
#
_symmetry.space_group_name_H-M   'P 1'
#
loop_
_entity.id
_entity.type
_entity.pdbx_description
1 polymer ?
#
loop_
_entity_poly.entity_id
_entity_poly.type
_entity_poly.pdbx_seq_one_letter_code
_entity_poly.pdbx_strand_id
1 'polypeptide(L)'
;MAQNIIPGPILNSNPHNNTVNKVVLFEHDKFNGAQKLITQNTPNLSNFNNITTSITVPLGKRVILYETEGYQNRKITLYPGNYSHLNGWNDLARAIKIENIPNDAPVAYFLNDTGNIYTHQVFQGFGAEKVDNNSMVCYDCYSKLIVVGQLSVVAYDYRDWGGRNNEDNPFKEGEYNLADWGLDNNISSIEILNLQYALEGVYFKDKILLNEATEETVEVAFLGKNENLLKDFVPEIKVTSCQQASATETIDIATATGLSIAVTTGFTVGVEGVASGKVETEIAASFEQTITEGTSKTIVKEECFELAAPISIPPGCSGQGEMVVTPVTIQYTVERKYMPIDKDGVFIKGGIPRIVTGKVIIKKSDKAYVNASLLPGCNDPSNDTDTSNQQGNPNPDTAGSNPDQGDPKPDTTDENQTYNSNNRLDYVSEIEFCDGNGNIIGFYKKDGSNWKEIDKNGNTKFYYAEISKDENSIYLKDQQREGVKIWLNFKSKEILYSDNNNTSPFKIYTITDY
;
A
#
# COMPACT_ATOMS: atom_id res chain seq x y z
N MET A 1 18.86 8.63 52.22
CA MET A 1 19.37 9.11 50.93
C MET A 1 19.09 8.02 49.91
N ALA A 2 18.03 8.16 49.12
CA ALA A 2 17.71 7.20 48.07
C ALA A 2 18.55 7.55 46.85
N GLN A 3 19.48 6.65 46.48
CA GLN A 3 20.13 6.72 45.17
C GLN A 3 19.06 6.47 44.12
N ASN A 4 18.72 7.50 43.34
CA ASN A 4 18.00 7.30 42.09
C ASN A 4 18.86 6.41 41.20
N ILE A 5 18.42 5.18 41.00
CA ILE A 5 18.98 4.29 39.99
C ILE A 5 18.66 4.94 38.64
N ILE A 6 19.64 5.64 38.08
CA ILE A 6 19.60 6.06 36.68
C ILE A 6 19.69 4.76 35.87
N PRO A 7 18.71 4.42 35.02
CA PRO A 7 18.83 3.26 34.15
C PRO A 7 20.06 3.48 33.27
N GLY A 8 21.02 2.56 33.34
CA GLY A 8 22.20 2.57 32.47
C GLY A 8 21.80 2.62 30.99
N PRO A 9 22.70 3.07 30.10
CA PRO A 9 22.38 3.20 28.68
C PRO A 9 21.92 1.85 28.15
N ILE A 10 20.62 1.76 27.82
CA ILE A 10 20.08 0.64 27.06
C ILE A 10 20.64 0.81 25.65
N LEU A 11 21.70 0.03 25.36
CA LEU A 11 22.27 -0.12 24.03
C LEU A 11 21.28 -0.91 23.17
N ASN A 12 20.20 -0.24 22.74
CA ASN A 12 19.52 -0.68 21.54
C ASN A 12 20.39 -0.22 20.37
N SER A 13 20.68 -1.10 19.41
CA SER A 13 21.52 -0.77 18.24
C SER A 13 20.96 0.43 17.46
N ASN A 14 19.66 0.70 17.61
CA ASN A 14 19.03 1.91 17.11
C ASN A 14 19.00 3.03 18.18
N PRO A 15 19.81 4.10 18.04
CA PRO A 15 19.78 5.25 18.93
C PRO A 15 18.45 6.03 18.93
N HIS A 16 17.55 5.80 17.96
CA HIS A 16 16.16 6.26 17.99
C HIS A 16 15.28 5.55 19.02
N ASN A 17 15.75 4.48 19.67
CA ASN A 17 15.02 3.79 20.74
C ASN A 17 15.53 4.19 22.14
N ASN A 18 15.88 5.46 22.32
CA ASN A 18 16.36 5.99 23.60
C ASN A 18 15.23 6.03 24.64
N THR A 19 15.48 5.52 25.85
CA THR A 19 14.54 5.56 26.99
C THR A 19 14.62 6.84 27.82
N VAL A 20 15.47 7.79 27.40
CA VAL A 20 15.55 9.10 28.04
C VAL A 20 14.34 9.96 27.71
N ASN A 21 13.79 10.59 28.75
CA ASN A 21 12.59 11.42 28.66
C ASN A 21 12.84 12.93 28.93
N LYS A 22 14.09 13.34 29.20
CA LYS A 22 14.45 14.71 29.59
C LYS A 22 15.80 15.13 29.03
N VAL A 23 15.99 16.43 28.79
CA VAL A 23 17.30 17.01 28.46
C VAL A 23 18.07 17.27 29.75
N VAL A 24 19.20 16.58 29.96
CA VAL A 24 20.02 16.73 31.17
C VAL A 24 21.48 16.93 30.78
N LEU A 25 22.09 18.00 31.31
CA LEU A 25 23.52 18.27 31.21
C LEU A 25 24.25 17.67 32.40
N PHE A 26 25.46 17.16 32.18
CA PHE A 26 26.31 16.54 33.20
C PHE A 26 27.70 17.16 33.18
N GLU A 27 28.25 17.38 34.38
CA GLU A 27 29.56 17.99 34.59
C GLU A 27 30.71 17.11 34.08
N HIS A 28 30.55 15.79 34.18
CA HIS A 28 31.58 14.84 33.80
C HIS A 28 31.08 13.86 32.75
N ASP A 29 32.04 13.14 32.17
CA ASP A 29 31.80 12.06 31.23
C ASP A 29 30.91 10.97 31.77
N LYS A 30 30.29 10.24 30.85
CA LYS A 30 29.47 9.06 31.12
C LYS A 30 28.35 9.39 32.13
N PHE A 31 27.80 10.59 32.03
CA PHE A 31 26.66 11.07 32.82
C PHE A 31 26.97 11.16 34.33
N ASN A 32 28.19 11.56 34.68
CA ASN A 32 28.65 11.71 36.07
C ASN A 32 28.74 13.19 36.50
N GLY A 33 28.99 13.41 37.80
CA GLY A 33 29.20 14.74 38.38
C GLY A 33 27.90 15.48 38.68
N ALA A 34 27.97 16.82 38.84
CA ALA A 34 26.78 17.64 38.96
C ALA A 34 25.91 17.53 37.69
N GLN A 35 24.59 17.65 37.86
CA GLN A 35 23.63 17.57 36.76
C GLN A 35 22.73 18.80 36.73
N LYS A 36 22.31 19.20 35.52
CA LYS A 36 21.34 20.28 35.32
C LYS A 36 20.26 19.85 34.34
N LEU A 37 19.03 19.75 34.86
CA LEU A 37 17.84 19.51 34.04
C LEU A 37 17.51 20.79 33.26
N ILE A 38 17.35 20.66 31.94
CA ILE A 38 16.94 21.76 31.07
C ILE A 38 15.54 21.45 30.53
N THR A 39 14.57 22.29 30.88
CA THR A 39 13.17 22.14 30.43
C THR A 39 12.76 23.16 29.38
N GLN A 40 13.56 24.21 29.20
CA GLN A 40 13.29 25.33 28.30
C GLN A 40 14.58 25.95 27.78
N ASN A 41 14.46 26.77 26.73
CA ASN A 41 15.56 27.58 26.21
C ASN A 41 16.22 28.37 27.34
N THR A 42 17.54 28.22 27.46
CA THR A 42 18.33 28.80 28.54
C THR A 42 19.48 29.60 27.93
N PRO A 43 19.39 30.95 27.90
CA PRO A 43 20.37 31.81 27.24
C PRO A 43 21.68 31.95 28.02
N ASN A 44 21.71 31.50 29.28
CA ASN A 44 22.90 31.49 30.14
C ASN A 44 22.80 30.29 31.10
N LEU A 45 23.73 29.34 31.01
CA LEU A 45 23.77 28.15 31.86
C LEU A 45 24.25 28.44 33.29
N SER A 46 24.64 29.68 33.59
CA SER A 46 24.98 30.19 34.91
C SER A 46 26.11 29.37 35.56
N ASN A 47 25.85 28.73 36.70
CA ASN A 47 26.78 27.84 37.39
C ASN A 47 27.13 26.56 36.60
N PHE A 48 26.53 26.36 35.42
CA PHE A 48 26.81 25.23 34.52
C PHE A 48 27.46 25.68 33.20
N ASN A 49 27.88 26.95 33.11
CA ASN A 49 28.69 27.45 32.01
C ASN A 49 30.05 26.74 32.00
N ASN A 50 30.50 26.32 30.82
CA ASN A 50 31.84 25.76 30.60
C ASN A 50 32.18 24.53 31.45
N ILE A 51 31.19 23.72 31.82
CA ILE A 51 31.43 22.47 32.57
C ILE A 51 30.66 21.28 31.98
N THR A 52 29.86 21.49 30.93
CA THR A 52 29.08 20.39 30.36
C THR A 52 30.02 19.48 29.56
N THR A 53 30.14 18.24 29.99
CA THR A 53 30.97 17.23 29.32
C THR A 53 30.13 16.08 28.75
N SER A 54 28.94 15.81 29.30
CA SER A 54 27.99 14.85 28.71
C SER A 54 26.55 15.34 28.80
N ILE A 55 25.68 14.81 27.92
CA ILE A 55 24.29 15.25 27.78
C ILE A 55 23.39 14.10 27.32
N THR A 56 22.15 14.09 27.79
CA THR A 56 21.09 13.26 27.23
C THR A 56 20.03 14.09 26.52
N VAL A 57 19.54 13.61 25.38
CA VAL A 57 18.50 14.26 24.57
C VAL A 57 17.38 13.24 24.29
N PRO A 58 16.13 13.51 24.73
CA PRO A 58 15.03 12.57 24.56
C PRO A 58 14.47 12.58 23.13
N LEU A 59 13.69 11.56 22.80
CA LEU A 59 12.90 11.55 21.57
C LEU A 59 11.94 12.73 21.50
N GLY A 60 11.67 13.17 20.27
CA GLY A 60 10.82 14.34 20.00
C GLY A 60 11.49 15.69 20.32
N LYS A 61 12.79 15.69 20.65
CA LYS A 61 13.57 16.91 20.90
C LYS A 61 14.88 16.90 20.14
N ARG A 62 15.32 18.08 19.73
CA ARG A 62 16.74 18.35 19.44
C ARG A 62 17.23 19.51 20.30
N VAL A 63 18.53 19.52 20.54
CA VAL A 63 19.21 20.52 21.36
C VAL A 63 20.22 21.26 20.52
N ILE A 64 20.34 22.57 20.75
CA ILE A 64 21.42 23.38 20.17
C ILE A 64 22.23 23.97 21.32
N LEU A 65 23.50 23.56 21.45
CA LEU A 65 24.44 24.15 22.40
C LEU A 65 25.18 25.31 21.73
N TYR A 66 25.40 26.39 22.48
CA TYR A 66 26.15 27.56 22.04
C TYR A 66 27.34 27.78 22.96
N GLU A 67 28.48 28.13 22.37
CA GLU A 67 29.72 28.45 23.10
C GLU A 67 29.60 29.75 23.89
N THR A 68 28.65 30.61 23.52
CA THR A 68 28.44 31.91 24.16
C THR A 68 27.01 32.09 24.65
N GLU A 69 26.87 32.94 25.66
CA GLU A 69 25.57 33.34 26.20
C GLU A 69 24.73 34.07 25.13
N GLY A 70 23.41 34.07 25.29
CA GLY A 70 22.51 34.76 24.37
C GLY A 70 22.38 34.11 22.99
N TYR A 71 22.81 32.85 22.84
CA TYR A 71 22.69 32.05 21.60
C TYR A 71 23.53 32.59 20.43
N GLN A 72 24.76 33.00 20.70
CA GLN A 72 25.65 33.58 19.70
C GLN A 72 26.81 32.63 19.33
N ASN A 73 27.50 32.97 18.24
CA ASN A 73 28.73 32.34 17.76
C ASN A 73 28.59 30.84 17.44
N ARG A 74 29.67 30.08 17.67
CA ARG A 74 29.79 28.65 17.38
C ARG A 74 28.68 27.88 18.11
N LYS A 75 28.09 26.91 17.42
CA LYS A 75 27.00 26.07 17.91
C LYS A 75 27.15 24.62 17.45
N ILE A 76 26.59 23.69 18.20
CA ILE A 76 26.34 22.31 17.75
C ILE A 76 24.87 21.96 17.95
N THR A 77 24.34 21.18 17.02
CA THR A 77 23.02 20.58 17.13
C THR A 77 23.18 19.11 17.49
N LEU A 78 22.41 18.67 18.49
CA LEU A 78 22.36 17.30 19.00
C LEU A 78 20.92 16.78 18.89
N TYR A 79 20.76 15.70 18.13
CA TYR A 79 19.49 14.99 17.95
C TYR A 79 19.22 14.02 19.13
N PRO A 80 18.06 13.33 19.18
CA PRO A 80 17.77 12.38 20.25
C PRO A 80 18.89 11.34 20.42
N GLY A 81 19.39 11.18 21.65
CA GLY A 81 20.53 10.30 21.91
C GLY A 81 21.17 10.52 23.29
N ASN A 82 22.12 9.65 23.62
CA ASN A 82 22.92 9.71 24.84
C ASN A 82 24.37 10.01 24.47
N TYR A 83 24.80 11.23 24.75
CA TYR A 83 26.12 11.74 24.42
C TYR A 83 26.97 11.68 25.68
N SER A 84 27.65 10.56 25.89
CA SER A 84 28.46 10.31 27.08
C SER A 84 29.75 11.15 27.15
N HIS A 85 30.08 11.86 26.08
CA HIS A 85 31.22 12.78 25.99
C HIS A 85 30.95 13.78 24.85
N LEU A 86 31.38 15.02 24.97
CA LEU A 86 31.21 16.08 23.96
C LEU A 86 32.50 16.39 23.19
N ASN A 87 33.59 15.66 23.40
CA ASN A 87 34.86 15.78 22.65
C ASN A 87 35.31 17.25 22.51
N GLY A 88 35.41 17.77 21.27
CA GLY A 88 35.82 19.15 20.98
C GLY A 88 34.86 20.22 21.50
N TRP A 89 33.74 19.81 22.10
CA TRP A 89 32.71 20.64 22.74
C TRP A 89 32.63 20.50 24.26
N ASN A 90 33.50 19.70 24.88
CA ASN A 90 33.60 19.63 26.34
C ASN A 90 33.85 21.01 26.93
N ASP A 91 33.12 21.35 27.98
CA ASP A 91 33.35 22.55 28.77
C ASP A 91 33.24 23.86 27.96
N LEU A 92 32.51 23.84 26.84
CA LEU A 92 32.29 25.04 26.00
C LEU A 92 30.88 25.61 26.12
N ALA A 93 29.88 24.78 26.46
CA ALA A 93 28.49 25.22 26.43
C ALA A 93 28.21 26.33 27.47
N ARG A 94 27.62 27.45 27.02
CA ARG A 94 27.14 28.56 27.86
C ARG A 94 25.67 28.89 27.66
N ALA A 95 25.07 28.44 26.57
CA ALA A 95 23.63 28.54 26.34
C ALA A 95 23.10 27.30 25.60
N ILE A 96 21.80 27.05 25.75
CA ILE A 96 21.12 25.89 25.15
C ILE A 96 19.73 26.27 24.64
N LYS A 97 19.40 25.86 23.41
CA LYS A 97 18.02 25.82 22.91
C LYS A 97 17.50 24.39 22.87
N ILE A 98 16.23 24.22 23.16
CA ILE A 98 15.47 22.97 23.00
C ILE A 98 14.40 23.22 21.95
N GLU A 99 14.38 22.38 20.94
CA GLU A 99 13.40 22.43 19.86
C GLU A 99 12.63 21.12 19.80
N ASN A 100 11.33 21.21 19.53
CA ASN A 100 10.50 20.03 19.28
C ASN A 100 10.76 19.54 17.86
N ILE A 101 10.87 18.23 17.72
CA ILE A 101 10.91 17.55 16.42
C ILE A 101 9.90 16.39 16.46
N PRO A 102 9.44 15.90 15.30
CA PRO A 102 8.68 14.64 15.25
C PRO A 102 9.46 13.48 15.90
N ASN A 103 8.76 12.53 16.52
CA ASN A 103 9.40 11.37 17.16
C ASN A 103 10.09 10.45 16.14
N ASP A 104 9.57 10.47 14.92
CA ASP A 104 10.04 9.76 13.72
C ASP A 104 10.87 10.67 12.80
N ALA A 105 11.37 11.80 13.31
CA ALA A 105 12.23 12.69 12.53
C ALA A 105 13.43 11.89 11.97
N PRO A 106 13.76 12.04 10.69
CA PRO A 106 14.88 11.31 10.09
C PRO A 106 16.22 11.86 10.61
N VAL A 107 17.14 10.97 11.00
CA VAL A 107 18.43 11.32 11.60
C VAL A 107 19.54 10.38 11.13
N ALA A 108 20.70 10.95 10.81
CA ALA A 108 21.94 10.24 10.55
C ALA A 108 22.81 10.25 11.81
N TYR A 109 23.04 9.10 12.41
CA TYR A 109 23.84 8.91 13.61
C TYR A 109 25.24 8.42 13.26
N PHE A 110 26.24 9.20 13.66
CA PHE A 110 27.64 8.81 13.53
C PHE A 110 28.15 8.28 14.87
N LEU A 111 28.86 7.15 14.80
CA LEU A 111 29.40 6.43 15.94
C LEU A 111 30.90 6.21 15.75
N ASN A 112 31.60 6.05 16.88
CA ASN A 112 33.00 5.66 16.90
C ASN A 112 33.14 4.26 17.49
N ASP A 113 33.97 3.44 16.85
CA ASP A 113 34.34 2.08 17.23
C ASP A 113 35.85 2.02 17.43
N THR A 114 36.38 2.78 18.40
CA THR A 114 37.80 2.77 18.78
C THR A 114 38.24 1.47 19.47
N GLY A 115 37.75 0.31 19.05
CA GLY A 115 38.26 -1.00 19.48
C GLY A 115 37.86 -1.43 20.89
N ASN A 116 36.86 -0.79 21.50
CA ASN A 116 36.21 -1.30 22.71
C ASN A 116 34.74 -1.56 22.40
N ILE A 117 34.45 -2.83 22.08
CA ILE A 117 33.17 -3.42 21.64
C ILE A 117 31.94 -3.13 22.52
N TYR A 118 32.07 -2.35 23.59
CA TYR A 118 31.01 -2.05 24.56
C TYR A 118 30.43 -0.63 24.46
N THR A 119 30.87 0.19 23.52
CA THR A 119 30.35 1.56 23.41
C THR A 119 30.01 1.91 21.97
N HIS A 120 28.87 1.42 21.47
CA HIS A 120 28.15 2.03 20.33
C HIS A 120 27.63 3.41 20.76
N GLN A 121 28.55 4.32 21.09
CA GLN A 121 28.22 5.66 21.53
C GLN A 121 27.92 6.50 20.31
N VAL A 122 26.74 7.11 20.31
CA VAL A 122 26.40 8.16 19.37
C VAL A 122 27.31 9.35 19.68
N PHE A 123 28.17 9.70 18.73
CA PHE A 123 28.97 10.91 18.85
C PHE A 123 28.14 12.12 18.42
N GLN A 124 27.40 11.99 17.33
CA GLN A 124 26.49 13.03 16.85
C GLN A 124 25.39 12.45 15.96
N GLY A 125 24.16 12.92 16.17
CA GLY A 125 23.09 12.76 15.19
C GLY A 125 22.92 14.05 14.39
N PHE A 126 22.57 13.94 13.12
CA PHE A 126 22.34 15.07 12.22
C PHE A 126 21.05 14.89 11.43
N GLY A 127 20.32 15.99 11.22
CA GLY A 127 19.19 16.00 10.29
C GLY A 127 19.63 16.43 8.90
N ALA A 128 18.69 16.92 8.08
CA ALA A 128 19.04 17.44 6.77
C ALA A 128 19.64 18.85 6.83
N GLU A 129 20.96 18.87 6.77
CA GLU A 129 21.77 20.06 6.83
C GLU A 129 23.15 19.81 6.22
N LYS A 130 23.81 20.91 5.89
CA LYS A 130 25.23 20.93 5.54
C LYS A 130 26.02 21.23 6.81
N VAL A 131 26.92 20.34 7.18
CA VAL A 131 27.69 20.45 8.43
C VAL A 131 29.16 20.47 8.08
N ASP A 132 29.82 21.52 8.51
CA ASP A 132 31.26 21.69 8.45
C ASP A 132 31.92 21.16 9.72
N ASN A 133 33.24 21.16 9.73
CA ASN A 133 34.00 20.79 10.91
C ASN A 133 33.60 21.65 12.14
N ASN A 134 33.37 22.96 12.04
CA ASN A 134 33.06 23.78 13.22
C ASN A 134 31.80 23.33 13.98
N SER A 135 30.90 22.64 13.30
CA SER A 135 29.59 22.17 13.78
C SER A 135 29.56 20.67 14.14
N MET A 136 30.71 19.99 14.10
CA MET A 136 30.84 18.59 14.51
C MET A 136 31.43 18.46 15.93
N VAL A 137 31.01 17.41 16.65
CA VAL A 137 31.49 17.06 17.98
C VAL A 137 32.95 16.57 17.91
N CYS A 138 33.34 15.88 16.83
CA CYS A 138 34.72 15.50 16.58
C CYS A 138 35.02 15.44 15.07
N TYR A 139 36.32 15.45 14.74
CA TYR A 139 36.84 15.32 13.38
C TYR A 139 37.48 13.96 13.23
N ASP A 140 37.32 13.35 12.06
CA ASP A 140 38.13 12.20 11.67
C ASP A 140 38.11 11.08 12.74
N CYS A 141 36.92 10.86 13.29
CA CYS A 141 36.68 10.07 14.52
C CYS A 141 35.48 9.12 14.38
N TYR A 142 34.84 9.11 13.22
CA TYR A 142 33.64 8.32 12.96
C TYR A 142 34.02 7.07 12.20
N SER A 143 33.56 5.92 12.67
CA SER A 143 33.83 4.61 12.04
C SER A 143 32.56 3.90 11.58
N LYS A 144 31.41 4.29 12.14
CA LYS A 144 30.10 3.73 11.82
C LYS A 144 29.07 4.83 11.59
N LEU A 145 28.11 4.54 10.71
CA LEU A 145 26.99 5.41 10.40
C LEU A 145 25.69 4.59 10.45
N ILE A 146 24.68 5.11 11.12
CA ILE A 146 23.31 4.59 11.09
C ILE A 146 22.42 5.70 10.55
N VAL A 147 21.80 5.46 9.40
CA VAL A 147 20.87 6.39 8.79
C VAL A 147 19.46 5.90 9.08
N VAL A 148 18.66 6.72 9.76
CA VAL A 148 17.26 6.41 10.09
C VAL A 148 16.34 7.35 9.32
N GLY A 149 15.35 6.77 8.64
CA GLY A 149 14.43 7.50 7.80
C GLY A 149 15.04 7.93 6.46
N GLN A 150 14.31 8.81 5.75
CA GLN A 150 14.56 9.11 4.34
C GLN A 150 15.66 10.16 4.13
N LEU A 151 16.86 9.87 4.61
CA LEU A 151 18.03 10.71 4.40
C LEU A 151 18.94 10.16 3.30
N SER A 152 19.64 11.09 2.65
CA SER A 152 20.80 10.82 1.82
C SER A 152 21.99 11.52 2.45
N VAL A 153 23.00 10.75 2.88
CA VAL A 153 24.18 11.28 3.57
C VAL A 153 25.39 11.17 2.65
N VAL A 154 25.98 12.32 2.34
CA VAL A 154 27.28 12.42 1.70
C VAL A 154 28.30 12.85 2.74
N ALA A 155 29.40 12.11 2.84
CA ALA A 155 30.50 12.40 3.74
C ALA A 155 31.77 12.66 2.93
N TYR A 156 32.58 13.59 3.44
CA TYR A 156 33.75 14.13 2.77
C TYR A 156 34.96 14.03 3.70
N ASP A 157 36.11 13.64 3.14
CA ASP A 157 37.36 13.54 3.91
C ASP A 157 38.12 14.86 4.08
N TYR A 158 37.55 15.95 3.58
CA TYR A 158 38.09 17.28 3.73
C TYR A 158 37.02 18.26 4.21
N ARG A 159 37.47 19.43 4.67
CA ARG A 159 36.60 20.57 4.98
C ARG A 159 35.91 21.11 3.72
N ASP A 160 34.87 21.91 3.93
CA ASP A 160 34.16 22.62 2.85
C ASP A 160 33.62 21.69 1.74
N TRP A 161 33.22 20.46 2.10
CA TRP A 161 32.72 19.43 1.19
C TRP A 161 33.71 19.07 0.07
N GLY A 162 35.01 19.07 0.39
CA GLY A 162 36.08 18.69 -0.53
C GLY A 162 36.60 17.27 -0.33
N GLY A 163 37.53 16.86 -1.21
CA GLY A 163 38.30 15.62 -1.05
C GLY A 163 37.57 14.37 -1.54
N ARG A 164 37.95 13.21 -1.00
CA ARG A 164 37.28 11.93 -1.27
C ARG A 164 35.89 11.95 -0.63
N ASN A 165 34.90 11.47 -1.36
CA ASN A 165 33.53 11.43 -0.89
C ASN A 165 32.77 10.23 -1.50
N ASN A 166 31.50 10.12 -1.12
CA ASN A 166 30.55 9.16 -1.66
C ASN A 166 29.38 9.84 -2.40
N GLU A 167 29.59 10.99 -3.04
CA GLU A 167 28.52 11.71 -3.78
C GLU A 167 27.84 10.84 -4.85
N ASP A 168 28.61 10.02 -5.56
CA ASP A 168 28.09 9.13 -6.60
C ASP A 168 27.24 7.98 -6.02
N ASN A 169 27.40 7.66 -4.73
CA ASN A 169 26.64 6.64 -4.03
C ASN A 169 26.40 7.02 -2.56
N PRO A 170 25.51 8.00 -2.28
CA PRO A 170 25.28 8.50 -0.94
C PRO A 170 24.71 7.43 -0.01
N PHE A 171 25.05 7.46 1.26
CA PHE A 171 24.46 6.55 2.25
C PHE A 171 22.96 6.82 2.37
N LYS A 172 22.16 5.76 2.34
CA LYS A 172 20.69 5.79 2.53
C LYS A 172 20.33 5.15 3.85
N GLU A 173 19.05 5.01 4.17
CA GLU A 173 18.59 4.29 5.35
C GLU A 173 19.31 2.93 5.53
N GLY A 174 19.86 2.67 6.72
CA GLY A 174 20.65 1.48 7.01
C GLY A 174 21.86 1.72 7.92
N GLU A 175 22.63 0.66 8.15
CA GLU A 175 23.87 0.69 8.94
C GLU A 175 25.09 0.48 8.06
N TYR A 176 26.14 1.29 8.26
CA TYR A 176 27.35 1.30 7.44
C TYR A 176 28.59 1.27 8.31
N ASN A 177 29.55 0.44 7.90
CA ASN A 177 30.92 0.51 8.34
C ASN A 177 31.69 1.46 7.41
N LEU A 178 32.19 2.57 7.93
CA LEU A 178 32.83 3.61 7.12
C LEU A 178 34.19 3.17 6.56
N ALA A 179 34.78 2.11 7.12
CA ALA A 179 36.02 1.52 6.60
C ALA A 179 35.82 0.93 5.19
N ASP A 180 34.66 0.34 4.93
CA ASP A 180 34.32 -0.25 3.63
C ASP A 180 34.23 0.81 2.51
N TRP A 181 34.13 2.08 2.90
CA TRP A 181 34.02 3.25 2.02
C TRP A 181 35.30 4.10 2.01
N GLY A 182 36.33 3.69 2.75
CA GLY A 182 37.57 4.47 2.89
C GLY A 182 37.37 5.82 3.58
N LEU A 183 36.34 5.93 4.44
CA LEU A 183 35.97 7.12 5.22
C LEU A 183 36.10 6.90 6.74
N ASP A 184 36.54 5.72 7.18
CA ASP A 184 36.80 5.43 8.60
C ASP A 184 37.78 6.43 9.19
N ASN A 185 37.37 7.08 10.28
CA ASN A 185 38.15 8.08 11.01
C ASN A 185 38.76 9.14 10.08
N ASN A 186 38.05 9.53 9.02
CA ASN A 186 38.52 10.52 8.06
C ASN A 186 37.44 11.49 7.63
N ILE A 187 36.27 11.54 8.28
CA ILE A 187 35.18 12.46 7.88
C ILE A 187 35.38 13.83 8.51
N SER A 188 35.47 14.85 7.65
CA SER A 188 35.73 16.25 8.01
C SER A 188 34.60 17.21 7.62
N SER A 189 33.69 16.82 6.73
CA SER A 189 32.42 17.52 6.50
C SER A 189 31.35 16.57 5.95
N ILE A 190 30.08 16.95 6.11
CA ILE A 190 28.93 16.14 5.68
C ILE A 190 27.85 17.01 5.03
N GLU A 191 27.13 16.42 4.09
CA GLU A 191 25.93 16.97 3.49
C GLU A 191 24.82 15.94 3.61
N ILE A 192 23.74 16.32 4.30
CA ILE A 192 22.59 15.45 4.52
C ILE A 192 21.38 16.07 3.84
N LEU A 193 20.80 15.32 2.91
CA LEU A 193 19.61 15.71 2.19
C LEU A 193 18.41 14.96 2.78
N ASN A 194 17.38 15.71 3.18
CA ASN A 194 16.06 15.12 3.43
C ASN A 194 15.45 14.87 2.05
N LEU A 195 15.32 13.60 1.69
CA LEU A 195 14.69 13.27 0.42
C LEU A 195 13.19 13.50 0.59
N GLN A 196 12.70 14.62 0.07
CA GLN A 196 11.29 14.74 -0.23
C GLN A 196 11.00 13.87 -1.44
N TYR A 197 9.84 13.22 -1.48
CA TYR A 197 9.44 12.37 -2.60
C TYR A 197 8.21 12.98 -3.25
N ALA A 198 8.19 13.05 -4.57
CA ALA A 198 7.00 13.41 -5.34
C ALA A 198 6.56 12.24 -6.22
N LEU A 199 5.25 12.16 -6.46
CA LEU A 199 4.66 11.15 -7.32
C LEU A 199 5.13 11.36 -8.76
N GLU A 200 5.89 10.39 -9.29
CA GLU A 200 6.29 10.37 -10.69
C GLU A 200 5.14 9.83 -11.55
N GLY A 201 4.57 8.69 -11.14
CA GLY A 201 3.50 8.03 -11.89
C GLY A 201 2.76 6.94 -11.11
N VAL A 202 1.60 6.58 -11.66
CA VAL A 202 0.74 5.49 -11.17
C VAL A 202 0.59 4.47 -12.31
N TYR A 203 0.80 3.20 -12.00
CA TYR A 203 0.80 2.10 -12.95
C TYR A 203 -0.19 1.02 -12.49
N PHE A 204 -1.01 0.55 -13.42
CA PHE A 204 -1.93 -0.57 -13.19
C PHE A 204 -1.28 -1.85 -13.72
N LYS A 205 -1.07 -2.82 -12.84
CA LYS A 205 -0.50 -4.14 -13.10
C LYS A 205 -1.45 -5.24 -12.65
N ASP A 206 -1.11 -6.48 -12.97
CA ASP A 206 -1.73 -7.71 -12.48
C ASP A 206 -3.26 -7.65 -12.50
N LYS A 207 -3.82 -7.58 -13.72
CA LYS A 207 -5.26 -7.62 -13.94
C LYS A 207 -5.80 -9.00 -13.53
N ILE A 208 -6.60 -9.05 -12.47
CA ILE A 208 -7.25 -10.26 -11.96
C ILE A 208 -8.76 -10.12 -12.12
N LEU A 209 -9.42 -11.09 -12.75
CA LEU A 209 -10.88 -11.19 -12.79
C LEU A 209 -11.38 -11.80 -11.48
N LEU A 210 -12.12 -11.05 -10.66
CA LEU A 210 -12.61 -11.52 -9.36
C LEU A 210 -13.94 -12.27 -9.48
N ASN A 211 -14.87 -11.77 -10.31
CA ASN A 211 -16.11 -12.47 -10.63
C ASN A 211 -16.72 -11.98 -11.96
N GLU A 212 -17.49 -12.85 -12.62
CA GLU A 212 -18.55 -12.44 -13.53
C GLU A 212 -19.84 -12.42 -12.70
N ALA A 213 -20.45 -11.26 -12.51
CA ALA A 213 -21.70 -11.17 -11.76
C ALA A 213 -22.84 -11.62 -12.68
N THR A 214 -23.23 -12.90 -12.58
CA THR A 214 -24.34 -13.46 -13.37
C THR A 214 -25.70 -12.94 -12.95
N GLU A 215 -25.82 -12.30 -11.78
CA GLU A 215 -27.09 -11.86 -11.19
C GLU A 215 -27.36 -10.33 -11.33
N GLU A 216 -26.38 -9.55 -11.80
CA GLU A 216 -26.52 -8.09 -11.99
C GLU A 216 -26.66 -7.74 -13.48
N THR A 217 -27.44 -8.50 -14.24
CA THR A 217 -27.72 -8.15 -15.65
C THR A 217 -28.65 -6.94 -15.73
N VAL A 218 -28.19 -5.89 -16.39
CA VAL A 218 -29.03 -4.73 -16.72
C VAL A 218 -29.73 -5.02 -18.03
N GLU A 219 -31.05 -5.15 -17.96
CA GLU A 219 -31.93 -5.31 -19.12
C GLU A 219 -32.48 -3.95 -19.56
N VAL A 220 -32.26 -3.61 -20.83
CA VAL A 220 -32.87 -2.43 -21.45
C VAL A 220 -33.73 -2.89 -22.61
N ALA A 221 -35.05 -2.71 -22.47
CA ALA A 221 -36.02 -3.01 -23.52
C ALA A 221 -36.39 -1.75 -24.31
N PHE A 222 -36.52 -1.87 -25.63
CA PHE A 222 -37.03 -0.81 -26.50
C PHE A 222 -38.06 -1.35 -27.48
N LEU A 223 -39.03 -0.51 -27.85
CA LEU A 223 -40.11 -0.82 -28.77
C LEU A 223 -40.08 0.18 -29.92
N GLY A 224 -39.96 -0.31 -31.15
CA GLY A 224 -40.01 0.52 -32.36
C GLY A 224 -41.11 0.04 -33.29
N LYS A 225 -41.87 0.97 -33.88
CA LYS A 225 -42.90 0.65 -34.90
C LYS A 225 -42.50 1.26 -36.24
N ASN A 226 -42.52 0.46 -37.29
CA ASN A 226 -42.37 0.95 -38.65
C ASN A 226 -43.71 1.48 -39.17
N GLU A 227 -43.90 2.80 -39.10
CA GLU A 227 -45.09 3.46 -39.65
C GLU A 227 -45.03 3.66 -41.17
N ASN A 228 -43.90 3.32 -41.82
CA ASN A 228 -43.74 3.45 -43.26
C ASN A 228 -44.39 2.26 -43.98
N LEU A 229 -45.50 2.53 -44.66
CA LEU A 229 -46.32 1.50 -45.33
C LEU A 229 -45.72 0.92 -46.62
N LEU A 230 -44.59 1.44 -47.09
CA LEU A 230 -44.09 1.17 -48.46
C LEU A 230 -42.72 0.52 -48.54
N LYS A 231 -41.91 0.53 -47.48
CA LYS A 231 -40.57 -0.05 -47.47
C LYS A 231 -40.19 -0.60 -46.10
N ASP A 232 -39.42 -1.68 -46.13
CA ASP A 232 -38.73 -2.18 -44.95
C ASP A 232 -37.88 -1.07 -44.34
N PHE A 233 -37.96 -0.96 -43.02
CA PHE A 233 -37.10 -0.10 -42.24
C PHE A 233 -36.10 -1.01 -41.54
N VAL A 234 -34.80 -0.80 -41.79
CA VAL A 234 -33.73 -1.56 -41.13
C VAL A 234 -33.07 -0.64 -40.12
N PRO A 235 -33.64 -0.44 -38.92
CA PRO A 235 -32.95 0.29 -37.87
C PRO A 235 -31.68 -0.48 -37.48
N GLU A 236 -30.57 0.24 -37.45
CA GLU A 236 -29.34 -0.22 -36.80
C GLU A 236 -29.42 0.17 -35.34
N ILE A 237 -29.59 -0.82 -34.45
CA ILE A 237 -29.52 -0.57 -33.01
C ILE A 237 -28.04 -0.47 -32.68
N LYS A 238 -27.56 0.77 -32.53
CA LYS A 238 -26.20 1.05 -32.03
C LYS A 238 -26.24 1.28 -30.53
N VAL A 239 -25.46 0.48 -29.82
CA VAL A 239 -25.19 0.64 -28.40
C VAL A 239 -23.74 1.04 -28.26
N THR A 240 -23.51 2.27 -27.79
CA THR A 240 -22.18 2.70 -27.34
C THR A 240 -22.20 2.73 -25.82
N SER A 241 -21.28 2.00 -25.20
CA SER A 241 -20.99 2.11 -23.77
C SER A 241 -19.57 2.60 -23.61
N CYS A 242 -19.43 3.77 -23.01
CA CYS A 242 -18.14 4.32 -22.63
C CYS A 242 -18.01 4.25 -21.13
N GLN A 243 -16.85 3.76 -20.68
CA GLN A 243 -16.49 3.73 -19.29
C GLN A 243 -15.25 4.57 -19.11
N GLN A 244 -15.31 5.50 -18.17
CA GLN A 244 -14.16 6.28 -17.76
C GLN A 244 -13.80 5.88 -16.34
N ALA A 245 -12.62 5.31 -16.14
CA ALA A 245 -12.05 5.18 -14.80
C ALA A 245 -11.04 6.30 -14.62
N SER A 246 -11.29 7.18 -13.65
CA SER A 246 -10.33 8.19 -13.25
C SER A 246 -9.70 7.82 -11.92
N ALA A 247 -8.42 8.10 -11.73
CA ALA A 247 -7.77 8.06 -10.43
C ALA A 247 -7.21 9.45 -10.17
N THR A 248 -7.77 10.14 -9.17
CA THR A 248 -7.28 11.45 -8.73
C THR A 248 -6.54 11.29 -7.43
N GLU A 249 -5.27 11.70 -7.41
CA GLU A 249 -4.47 11.81 -6.19
C GLU A 249 -4.27 13.28 -5.86
N THR A 250 -4.58 13.67 -4.63
CA THR A 250 -4.30 15.01 -4.09
C THR A 250 -3.04 14.91 -3.23
N ILE A 251 -1.99 15.63 -3.61
CA ILE A 251 -0.75 15.71 -2.83
C ILE A 251 -0.89 16.90 -1.89
N ASP A 252 -1.26 16.62 -0.63
CA ASP A 252 -1.17 17.62 0.42
C ASP A 252 0.21 17.53 1.10
N ILE A 253 0.80 18.68 1.43
CA ILE A 253 2.17 18.79 1.98
C ILE A 253 2.23 18.21 3.42
N ALA A 254 1.11 17.72 3.95
CA ALA A 254 1.03 16.95 5.18
C ALA A 254 0.18 15.67 5.01
N THR A 255 0.76 14.62 4.41
CA THR A 255 0.43 13.20 4.65
C THR A 255 -1.05 12.81 4.80
N ALA A 256 -1.88 13.15 3.82
CA ALA A 256 -3.17 12.47 3.60
C ALA A 256 -3.39 12.25 2.11
N THR A 257 -3.09 11.04 1.62
CA THR A 257 -3.32 10.65 0.22
C THR A 257 -4.74 10.09 0.08
N GLY A 258 -5.66 10.91 -0.42
CA GLY A 258 -6.97 10.46 -0.87
C GLY A 258 -6.94 10.05 -2.34
N LEU A 259 -7.41 8.85 -2.65
CA LEU A 259 -7.66 8.37 -4.02
C LEU A 259 -9.17 8.47 -4.28
N SER A 260 -9.60 9.24 -5.27
CA SER A 260 -10.99 9.21 -5.74
C SER A 260 -11.07 8.60 -7.13
N ILE A 261 -12.02 7.68 -7.31
CA ILE A 261 -12.31 7.02 -8.58
C ILE A 261 -13.77 7.29 -8.95
N ALA A 262 -13.98 7.99 -10.06
CA ALA A 262 -15.31 8.10 -10.66
C ALA A 262 -15.37 7.15 -11.87
N VAL A 263 -16.45 6.35 -11.92
CA VAL A 263 -16.82 5.53 -13.08
C VAL A 263 -18.18 5.99 -13.59
N THR A 264 -18.20 6.64 -14.75
CA THR A 264 -19.44 7.04 -15.42
C THR A 264 -19.74 6.05 -16.53
N THR A 265 -20.96 5.48 -16.53
CA THR A 265 -21.45 4.64 -17.62
C THR A 265 -22.64 5.31 -18.30
N GLY A 266 -22.50 5.59 -19.60
CA GLY A 266 -23.57 6.16 -20.41
C GLY A 266 -23.96 5.21 -21.53
N PHE A 267 -25.27 5.07 -21.77
CA PHE A 267 -25.81 4.35 -22.92
C PHE A 267 -26.58 5.33 -23.81
N THR A 268 -26.30 5.27 -25.10
CA THR A 268 -27.07 6.00 -26.12
C THR A 268 -27.68 4.98 -27.07
N VAL A 269 -29.01 5.01 -27.20
CA VAL A 269 -29.74 4.22 -28.20
C VAL A 269 -30.29 5.19 -29.24
N GLY A 270 -29.75 5.14 -30.44
CA GLY A 270 -30.18 5.95 -31.57
C GLY A 270 -30.83 5.08 -32.65
N VAL A 271 -32.02 5.48 -33.10
CA VAL A 271 -32.64 4.97 -34.34
C VAL A 271 -32.76 6.15 -35.28
N GLU A 272 -32.14 6.08 -36.46
CA GLU A 272 -32.17 7.19 -37.42
C GLU A 272 -33.63 7.46 -37.85
N GLY A 273 -34.21 8.58 -37.37
CA GLY A 273 -35.61 8.98 -37.62
C GLY A 273 -36.62 8.80 -36.47
N VAL A 274 -36.22 8.26 -35.30
CA VAL A 274 -37.07 8.16 -34.09
C VAL A 274 -36.30 8.70 -32.87
N ALA A 275 -36.99 9.30 -31.90
CA ALA A 275 -36.38 9.93 -30.71
C ALA A 275 -35.37 9.00 -30.00
N SER A 276 -34.14 9.47 -29.80
CA SER A 276 -33.08 8.74 -29.09
C SER A 276 -33.30 8.77 -27.58
N GLY A 277 -33.26 7.62 -26.93
CA GLY A 277 -33.22 7.52 -25.47
C GLY A 277 -31.78 7.51 -24.97
N LYS A 278 -31.46 8.39 -24.01
CA LYS A 278 -30.20 8.34 -23.25
C LYS A 278 -30.51 7.77 -21.88
N VAL A 279 -29.86 6.67 -21.52
CA VAL A 279 -29.89 6.14 -20.15
C VAL A 279 -28.50 6.35 -19.59
N GLU A 280 -28.40 7.27 -18.62
CA GLU A 280 -27.17 7.46 -17.85
C GLU A 280 -27.30 6.67 -16.56
N THR A 281 -26.33 5.81 -16.26
CA THR A 281 -26.24 5.12 -14.98
C THR A 281 -24.93 5.52 -14.34
N GLU A 282 -25.00 6.30 -13.26
CA GLU A 282 -23.82 6.69 -12.50
C GLU A 282 -23.52 5.59 -11.47
N ILE A 283 -22.41 4.89 -11.65
CA ILE A 283 -21.92 3.91 -10.68
C ILE A 283 -20.73 4.54 -9.97
N ALA A 284 -21.00 5.33 -8.94
CA ALA A 284 -19.95 5.92 -8.11
C ALA A 284 -19.34 4.86 -7.20
N ALA A 285 -18.06 4.52 -7.41
CA ALA A 285 -17.27 3.79 -6.42
C ALA A 285 -16.74 4.80 -5.39
N SER A 286 -17.44 4.98 -4.27
CA SER A 286 -16.97 5.84 -3.19
C SER A 286 -15.95 5.11 -2.31
N PHE A 287 -14.81 5.75 -2.09
CA PHE A 287 -13.95 5.47 -0.94
C PHE A 287 -14.06 6.67 0.01
N GLU A 288 -14.21 6.40 1.31
CA GLU A 288 -14.35 7.45 2.31
C GLU A 288 -13.03 8.20 2.57
N GLN A 289 -13.13 9.52 2.34
CA GLN A 289 -12.71 10.63 3.19
C GLN A 289 -11.41 11.43 2.93
N THR A 290 -11.71 12.74 2.91
CA THR A 290 -10.96 13.98 3.18
C THR A 290 -9.86 14.43 2.22
N ILE A 291 -10.32 15.25 1.27
CA ILE A 291 -9.55 16.19 0.47
C ILE A 291 -9.17 17.38 1.36
N THR A 292 -7.88 17.73 1.40
CA THR A 292 -7.48 19.11 1.68
C THR A 292 -6.50 19.57 0.59
N GLU A 293 -6.62 20.84 0.22
CA GLU A 293 -6.13 21.46 -1.02
C GLU A 293 -4.65 21.16 -1.34
N GLY A 294 -4.43 20.59 -2.52
CA GLY A 294 -3.11 20.37 -3.09
C GLY A 294 -3.20 20.14 -4.59
N THR A 295 -2.08 20.31 -5.31
CA THR A 295 -1.98 19.98 -6.73
C THR A 295 -2.36 18.51 -6.92
N SER A 296 -3.47 18.25 -7.61
CA SER A 296 -3.90 16.90 -7.91
C SER A 296 -3.47 16.47 -9.30
N LYS A 297 -3.14 15.19 -9.46
CA LYS A 297 -2.90 14.58 -10.77
C LYS A 297 -3.99 13.54 -10.99
N THR A 298 -4.84 13.80 -11.98
CA THR A 298 -5.89 12.87 -12.39
C THR A 298 -5.43 12.12 -13.64
N ILE A 299 -5.42 10.80 -13.57
CA ILE A 299 -5.26 9.94 -14.75
C ILE A 299 -6.63 9.40 -15.11
N VAL A 300 -7.11 9.69 -16.31
CA VAL A 300 -8.35 9.14 -16.86
C VAL A 300 -7.99 8.06 -17.87
N LYS A 301 -8.56 6.87 -17.72
CA LYS A 301 -8.53 5.82 -18.72
C LYS A 301 -9.96 5.59 -19.21
N GLU A 302 -10.16 5.86 -20.49
CA GLU A 302 -11.43 5.64 -21.18
C GLU A 302 -11.35 4.36 -22.00
N GLU A 303 -12.34 3.50 -21.85
CA GLU A 303 -12.53 2.31 -22.68
C GLU A 303 -13.99 2.32 -23.13
N CYS A 304 -14.21 2.45 -24.43
CA CYS A 304 -15.53 2.37 -25.04
C CYS A 304 -15.65 1.07 -25.83
N PHE A 305 -16.83 0.47 -25.82
CA PHE A 305 -17.20 -0.55 -26.80
C PHE A 305 -18.48 -0.15 -27.52
N GLU A 306 -18.57 -0.59 -28.77
CA GLU A 306 -19.73 -0.38 -29.63
C GLU A 306 -20.27 -1.75 -30.04
N LEU A 307 -21.56 -1.96 -29.81
CA LEU A 307 -22.30 -3.13 -30.29
C LEU A 307 -23.39 -2.65 -31.25
N ALA A 308 -23.47 -3.25 -32.43
CA ALA A 308 -24.49 -2.95 -33.42
C ALA A 308 -25.25 -4.23 -33.80
N ALA A 309 -26.58 -4.20 -33.72
CA ALA A 309 -27.44 -5.29 -34.18
C ALA A 309 -28.47 -4.72 -35.17
N PRO A 310 -28.36 -5.02 -36.47
CA PRO A 310 -29.39 -4.63 -37.42
C PRO A 310 -30.62 -5.53 -37.27
N ILE A 311 -31.81 -4.93 -37.22
CA ILE A 311 -33.07 -5.67 -37.33
C ILE A 311 -33.88 -5.11 -38.50
N SER A 312 -34.41 -5.97 -39.38
CA SER A 312 -35.34 -5.54 -40.42
C SER A 312 -36.75 -5.56 -39.88
N ILE A 313 -37.43 -4.40 -39.87
CA ILE A 313 -38.81 -4.25 -39.43
C ILE A 313 -39.69 -3.99 -40.67
N PRO A 314 -40.53 -4.95 -41.08
CA PRO A 314 -41.43 -4.77 -42.22
C PRO A 314 -42.43 -3.60 -42.02
N PRO A 315 -43.04 -3.08 -43.10
CA PRO A 315 -44.11 -2.10 -43.02
C PRO A 315 -45.24 -2.50 -42.07
N GLY A 316 -45.65 -1.58 -41.20
CA GLY A 316 -46.75 -1.80 -40.25
C GLY A 316 -46.38 -2.68 -39.04
N CYS A 317 -45.14 -3.17 -38.98
CA CYS A 317 -44.66 -4.04 -37.91
C CYS A 317 -43.97 -3.30 -36.78
N SER A 318 -43.93 -3.95 -35.62
CA SER A 318 -43.17 -3.50 -34.47
C SER A 318 -42.03 -4.47 -34.16
N GLY A 319 -40.86 -3.93 -33.87
CA GLY A 319 -39.73 -4.66 -33.32
C GLY A 319 -39.58 -4.37 -31.83
N GLN A 320 -39.10 -5.36 -31.10
CA GLN A 320 -38.57 -5.20 -29.76
C GLN A 320 -37.10 -5.59 -29.75
N GLY A 321 -36.32 -4.94 -28.90
CA GLY A 321 -35.00 -5.44 -28.58
C GLY A 321 -34.72 -5.33 -27.10
N GLU A 322 -33.89 -6.25 -26.65
CA GLU A 322 -33.45 -6.44 -25.28
C GLU A 322 -31.93 -6.45 -25.28
N MET A 323 -31.34 -5.57 -24.49
CA MET A 323 -29.91 -5.57 -24.25
C MET A 323 -29.64 -6.18 -22.88
N VAL A 324 -28.73 -7.15 -22.82
CA VAL A 324 -28.25 -7.75 -21.59
C VAL A 324 -26.78 -7.39 -21.42
N VAL A 325 -26.47 -6.65 -20.36
CA VAL A 325 -25.10 -6.27 -20.01
C VAL A 325 -24.69 -7.02 -18.74
N THR A 326 -23.60 -7.79 -18.82
CA THR A 326 -23.05 -8.52 -17.66
C THR A 326 -21.86 -7.74 -17.08
N PRO A 327 -21.97 -7.24 -15.83
CA PRO A 327 -20.84 -6.64 -15.14
C PRO A 327 -19.86 -7.71 -14.68
N VAL A 328 -18.58 -7.37 -14.73
CA VAL A 328 -17.45 -8.10 -14.19
C VAL A 328 -16.72 -7.24 -13.18
N THR A 329 -16.17 -7.88 -12.16
CA THR A 329 -15.30 -7.21 -11.21
C THR A 329 -13.86 -7.55 -11.53
N ILE A 330 -13.04 -6.53 -11.78
CA ILE A 330 -11.62 -6.67 -12.11
C ILE A 330 -10.81 -5.97 -11.03
N GLN A 331 -9.86 -6.69 -10.46
CA GLN A 331 -8.86 -6.14 -9.57
C GLN A 331 -7.59 -5.82 -10.35
N TYR A 332 -7.00 -4.66 -10.09
CA TYR A 332 -5.66 -4.30 -10.52
C TYR A 332 -4.76 -4.13 -9.30
N THR A 333 -3.51 -4.56 -9.42
CA THR A 333 -2.44 -4.04 -8.57
C THR A 333 -2.09 -2.64 -9.05
N VAL A 334 -2.16 -1.65 -8.17
CA VAL A 334 -1.77 -0.27 -8.48
C VAL A 334 -0.41 -0.01 -7.86
N GLU A 335 0.60 0.21 -8.70
CA GLU A 335 1.92 0.65 -8.28
C GLU A 335 2.04 2.17 -8.41
N ARG A 336 2.36 2.84 -7.31
CA ARG A 336 2.69 4.25 -7.27
C ARG A 336 4.19 4.38 -7.17
N LYS A 337 4.80 5.07 -8.13
CA LYS A 337 6.23 5.34 -8.15
C LYS A 337 6.48 6.77 -7.71
N TYR A 338 7.17 6.92 -6.60
CA TYR A 338 7.62 8.20 -6.09
C TYR A 338 9.11 8.35 -6.33
N MET A 339 9.52 9.51 -6.81
CA MET A 339 10.92 9.84 -7.05
C MET A 339 11.34 10.93 -6.06
N PRO A 340 12.57 10.86 -5.52
CA PRO A 340 13.06 11.92 -4.66
C PRO A 340 13.19 13.22 -5.46
N ILE A 341 12.81 14.32 -4.82
CA ILE A 341 12.89 15.68 -5.35
C ILE A 341 13.85 16.50 -4.50
N ASP A 342 14.51 17.47 -5.13
CA ASP A 342 15.29 18.48 -4.43
C ASP A 342 14.39 19.54 -3.78
N LYS A 343 15.01 20.52 -3.12
CA LYS A 343 14.31 21.64 -2.46
C LYS A 343 13.45 22.49 -3.41
N ASP A 344 13.70 22.41 -4.72
CA ASP A 344 12.99 23.16 -5.76
C ASP A 344 11.88 22.29 -6.40
N GLY A 345 11.68 21.06 -5.90
CA GLY A 345 10.67 20.12 -6.40
C GLY A 345 11.10 19.36 -7.65
N VAL A 346 12.36 19.45 -8.06
CA VAL A 346 12.87 18.77 -9.26
C VAL A 346 13.34 17.36 -8.91
N PHE A 347 12.96 16.37 -9.73
CA PHE A 347 13.40 15.00 -9.52
C PHE A 347 14.92 14.87 -9.55
N ILE A 348 15.48 14.27 -8.51
CA ILE A 348 16.91 14.02 -8.38
C ILE A 348 17.29 12.90 -9.37
N LYS A 349 18.16 13.23 -10.33
CA LYS A 349 18.67 12.26 -11.31
C LYS A 349 19.45 11.15 -10.62
N GLY A 350 19.12 9.90 -10.93
CA GLY A 350 19.68 8.73 -10.22
C GLY A 350 19.05 8.46 -8.85
N GLY A 351 18.04 9.24 -8.47
CA GLY A 351 17.25 8.99 -7.28
C GLY A 351 16.62 7.60 -7.31
N ILE A 352 16.67 6.88 -6.19
CA ILE A 352 16.06 5.56 -6.06
C ILE A 352 14.55 5.75 -5.90
N PRO A 353 13.71 5.17 -6.78
CA PRO A 353 12.26 5.29 -6.64
C PRO A 353 11.74 4.53 -5.42
N ARG A 354 10.75 5.11 -4.75
CA ARG A 354 9.91 4.40 -3.79
C ARG A 354 8.67 3.88 -4.51
N ILE A 355 8.45 2.57 -4.46
CA ILE A 355 7.26 1.92 -5.02
C ILE A 355 6.29 1.61 -3.88
N VAL A 356 5.05 2.09 -4.01
CA VAL A 356 3.95 1.77 -3.10
C VAL A 356 2.90 1.01 -3.90
N THR A 357 2.61 -0.22 -3.50
CA THR A 357 1.61 -1.06 -4.13
C THR A 357 0.28 -1.00 -3.36
N GLY A 358 -0.83 -0.93 -4.08
CA GLY A 358 -2.17 -1.12 -3.54
C GLY A 358 -3.00 -2.02 -4.46
N LYS A 359 -4.25 -2.30 -4.07
CA LYS A 359 -5.22 -2.99 -4.93
C LYS A 359 -6.35 -2.01 -5.25
N VAL A 360 -6.83 -2.04 -6.48
CA VAL A 360 -8.04 -1.31 -6.90
C VAL A 360 -8.99 -2.29 -7.55
N ILE A 361 -10.23 -2.29 -7.10
CA ILE A 361 -11.31 -3.12 -7.64
C ILE A 361 -12.19 -2.22 -8.50
N ILE A 362 -12.33 -2.58 -9.77
CA ILE A 362 -13.15 -1.88 -10.76
C ILE A 362 -14.25 -2.82 -11.21
N LYS A 363 -15.51 -2.42 -11.03
CA LYS A 363 -16.63 -3.08 -11.69
C LYS A 363 -16.78 -2.47 -13.09
N LYS A 364 -16.73 -3.30 -14.14
CA LYS A 364 -16.96 -2.89 -15.54
C LYS A 364 -17.87 -3.86 -16.26
N SER A 365 -18.52 -3.47 -17.36
CA SER A 365 -19.11 -4.47 -18.26
C SER A 365 -18.05 -5.15 -19.13
N ASP A 366 -18.16 -6.48 -19.29
CA ASP A 366 -17.25 -7.28 -20.12
C ASP A 366 -17.96 -7.90 -21.32
N LYS A 367 -19.24 -8.22 -21.16
CA LYS A 367 -20.09 -8.83 -22.18
C LYS A 367 -21.38 -8.03 -22.29
N ALA A 368 -21.74 -7.71 -23.52
CA ALA A 368 -23.04 -7.16 -23.87
C ALA A 368 -23.57 -7.96 -25.06
N TYR A 369 -24.84 -8.37 -24.98
CA TYR A 369 -25.54 -9.01 -26.08
C TYR A 369 -26.84 -8.26 -26.34
N VAL A 370 -27.23 -8.21 -27.61
CA VAL A 370 -28.49 -7.60 -28.04
C VAL A 370 -29.35 -8.70 -28.66
N ASN A 371 -30.50 -8.96 -28.06
CA ASN A 371 -31.55 -9.78 -28.63
C ASN A 371 -32.53 -8.83 -29.32
N ALA A 372 -32.82 -9.05 -30.60
CA ALA A 372 -33.83 -8.28 -31.32
C ALA A 372 -34.83 -9.23 -31.97
N SER A 373 -36.12 -8.92 -31.87
CA SER A 373 -37.21 -9.75 -32.41
C SER A 373 -38.39 -8.89 -32.88
N LEU A 374 -39.21 -9.43 -33.79
CA LEU A 374 -40.49 -8.82 -34.16
C LEU A 374 -41.55 -9.18 -33.14
N LEU A 375 -42.49 -8.26 -32.88
CA LEU A 375 -43.63 -8.53 -32.01
C LEU A 375 -44.62 -9.51 -32.66
N PRO A 376 -45.37 -10.30 -31.86
CA PRO A 376 -46.40 -11.20 -32.37
C PRO A 376 -47.42 -10.45 -33.23
N GLY A 377 -47.76 -11.00 -34.40
CA GLY A 377 -48.64 -10.37 -35.40
C GLY A 377 -47.91 -9.86 -36.66
N CYS A 378 -46.58 -9.94 -36.65
CA CYS A 378 -45.72 -9.67 -37.80
C CYS A 378 -45.24 -10.96 -38.45
N ASN A 379 -46.17 -11.77 -38.94
CA ASN A 379 -45.81 -12.92 -39.74
C ASN A 379 -45.43 -12.42 -41.13
N ASP A 380 -44.23 -12.81 -41.57
CA ASP A 380 -43.77 -12.59 -42.93
C ASP A 380 -44.83 -13.14 -43.92
N PRO A 381 -45.52 -12.27 -44.68
CA PRO A 381 -46.55 -12.72 -45.61
C PRO A 381 -45.98 -13.56 -46.76
N SER A 382 -44.66 -13.74 -46.86
CA SER A 382 -44.02 -14.58 -47.88
C SER A 382 -44.01 -16.08 -47.57
N ASN A 383 -44.41 -16.52 -46.36
CA ASN A 383 -44.36 -17.93 -45.96
C ASN A 383 -45.72 -18.64 -45.84
N ASP A 384 -46.80 -18.01 -46.32
CA ASP A 384 -48.12 -18.65 -46.42
C ASP A 384 -48.20 -19.45 -47.74
N THR A 385 -47.48 -20.57 -47.80
CA THR A 385 -47.71 -21.55 -48.87
C THR A 385 -49.02 -22.29 -48.59
N ASP A 386 -50.06 -21.81 -49.27
CA ASP A 386 -51.35 -22.45 -49.51
C ASP A 386 -51.26 -23.98 -49.65
N THR A 387 -51.59 -24.70 -48.58
CA THR A 387 -51.91 -26.13 -48.62
C THR A 387 -53.41 -26.33 -48.38
N SER A 388 -54.22 -25.97 -49.36
CA SER A 388 -55.62 -26.37 -49.46
C SER A 388 -55.80 -27.40 -50.58
N ASN A 389 -55.47 -28.67 -50.33
CA ASN A 389 -56.08 -29.83 -51.00
C ASN A 389 -55.56 -31.16 -50.43
N GLN A 390 -56.40 -31.87 -49.68
CA GLN A 390 -56.86 -33.22 -50.07
C GLN A 390 -57.88 -33.78 -49.06
N GLN A 391 -59.09 -33.98 -49.59
CA GLN A 391 -60.17 -34.81 -49.08
C GLN A 391 -59.89 -36.28 -49.48
N GLY A 392 -60.14 -37.27 -48.62
CA GLY A 392 -60.36 -38.63 -49.11
C GLY A 392 -60.15 -39.83 -48.15
N ASN A 393 -61.22 -40.17 -47.44
CA ASN A 393 -61.73 -41.53 -47.18
C ASN A 393 -61.21 -42.40 -46.00
N PRO A 394 -62.09 -43.22 -45.36
CA PRO A 394 -61.78 -43.97 -44.13
C PRO A 394 -61.72 -45.52 -44.27
N ASN A 395 -60.99 -46.14 -43.32
CA ASN A 395 -61.12 -47.50 -42.73
C ASN A 395 -60.80 -48.77 -43.59
N PRO A 396 -60.66 -49.99 -43.02
CA PRO A 396 -60.18 -50.48 -41.70
C PRO A 396 -59.11 -51.63 -41.79
N ASP A 397 -58.61 -52.05 -40.61
CA ASP A 397 -58.08 -53.38 -40.22
C ASP A 397 -56.94 -54.05 -41.01
N THR A 398 -55.83 -54.36 -40.31
CA THR A 398 -55.36 -55.76 -40.17
C THR A 398 -54.30 -55.93 -39.08
N ALA A 399 -54.47 -57.00 -38.31
CA ALA A 399 -53.60 -57.51 -37.26
C ALA A 399 -52.33 -58.20 -37.82
N GLY A 400 -51.28 -58.29 -36.99
CA GLY A 400 -50.17 -59.22 -37.24
C GLY A 400 -48.88 -58.95 -36.44
N SER A 401 -48.74 -59.67 -35.32
CA SER A 401 -47.50 -60.28 -34.73
C SER A 401 -46.17 -60.05 -35.47
N ASN A 402 -45.01 -59.80 -34.84
CA ASN A 402 -44.31 -60.58 -33.81
C ASN A 402 -43.07 -59.76 -33.32
N PRO A 403 -42.44 -60.09 -32.19
CA PRO A 403 -41.42 -59.29 -31.52
C PRO A 403 -40.01 -59.65 -31.98
N ASP A 404 -39.07 -58.71 -31.88
CA ASP A 404 -37.69 -59.09 -31.61
C ASP A 404 -36.92 -57.97 -30.89
N GLN A 405 -35.99 -58.44 -30.08
CA GLN A 405 -35.27 -57.79 -29.01
C GLN A 405 -34.18 -56.85 -29.57
N GLY A 406 -34.04 -55.70 -28.93
CA GLY A 406 -32.88 -54.82 -29.06
C GLY A 406 -32.72 -54.02 -27.76
N ASP A 407 -31.69 -54.38 -27.00
CA ASP A 407 -31.36 -53.87 -25.67
C ASP A 407 -31.42 -52.34 -25.52
N PRO A 408 -31.91 -51.82 -24.38
CA PRO A 408 -31.67 -50.45 -23.97
C PRO A 408 -30.23 -50.33 -23.46
N LYS A 409 -29.42 -49.58 -24.20
CA LYS A 409 -28.14 -49.05 -23.73
C LYS A 409 -28.40 -48.24 -22.45
N PRO A 410 -27.68 -48.49 -21.34
CA PRO A 410 -27.82 -47.69 -20.14
C PRO A 410 -27.15 -46.35 -20.42
N ASP A 411 -27.94 -45.30 -20.60
CA ASP A 411 -27.42 -43.95 -20.51
C ASP A 411 -27.25 -43.67 -19.01
N THR A 412 -26.00 -43.79 -18.60
CA THR A 412 -25.51 -43.49 -17.27
C THR A 412 -25.85 -42.04 -16.97
N THR A 413 -26.82 -41.86 -16.07
CA THR A 413 -26.87 -40.70 -15.19
C THR A 413 -25.55 -40.62 -14.44
N ASP A 414 -24.58 -39.90 -15.02
CA ASP A 414 -23.44 -39.39 -14.28
C ASP A 414 -23.97 -38.33 -13.32
N GLU A 415 -24.16 -38.81 -12.10
CA GLU A 415 -23.78 -38.18 -10.84
C GLU A 415 -23.37 -36.71 -10.96
N ASN A 416 -24.19 -35.86 -10.34
CA ASN A 416 -23.78 -34.76 -9.48
C ASN A 416 -22.25 -34.57 -9.39
N GLN A 417 -21.67 -33.86 -10.34
CA GLN A 417 -20.50 -33.06 -10.03
C GLN A 417 -20.98 -31.91 -9.17
N THR A 418 -21.02 -32.18 -7.86
CA THR A 418 -20.96 -31.15 -6.83
C THR A 418 -19.78 -30.27 -7.22
N TYR A 419 -20.07 -29.06 -7.71
CA TYR A 419 -19.06 -28.03 -7.90
C TYR A 419 -18.38 -27.86 -6.54
N ASN A 420 -17.16 -28.39 -6.45
CA ASN A 420 -16.33 -28.27 -5.28
C ASN A 420 -16.12 -26.77 -5.11
N SER A 421 -16.77 -26.18 -4.11
CA SER A 421 -16.64 -24.77 -3.78
C SER A 421 -15.15 -24.50 -3.60
N ASN A 422 -14.54 -23.85 -4.60
CA ASN A 422 -13.13 -23.50 -4.61
C ASN A 422 -12.77 -22.94 -3.24
N ASN A 423 -11.89 -23.63 -2.53
CA ASN A 423 -11.57 -23.33 -1.14
C ASN A 423 -11.03 -21.89 -1.09
N ARG A 424 -11.85 -20.96 -0.60
CA ARG A 424 -11.61 -19.50 -0.64
C ARG A 424 -10.24 -19.12 -0.05
N LEU A 425 -9.70 -19.98 0.82
CA LEU A 425 -8.40 -19.81 1.46
C LEU A 425 -7.20 -20.06 0.53
N ASP A 426 -7.39 -20.64 -0.65
CA ASP A 426 -6.30 -20.90 -1.60
C ASP A 426 -5.67 -19.61 -2.14
N TYR A 427 -6.44 -18.52 -2.15
CA TYR A 427 -6.02 -17.20 -2.63
C TYR A 427 -5.53 -16.28 -1.51
N VAL A 428 -5.61 -16.70 -0.25
CA VAL A 428 -5.17 -15.87 0.88
C VAL A 428 -3.64 -15.86 0.92
N SER A 429 -3.07 -14.68 0.72
CA SER A 429 -1.62 -14.46 0.70
C SER A 429 -1.14 -13.51 1.79
N GLU A 430 -2.04 -12.80 2.45
CA GLU A 430 -1.72 -11.84 3.52
C GLU A 430 -2.91 -11.75 4.48
N ILE A 431 -2.64 -11.58 5.77
CA ILE A 431 -3.65 -11.52 6.83
C ILE A 431 -3.25 -10.41 7.79
N GLU A 432 -4.09 -9.40 7.96
CA GLU A 432 -3.88 -8.32 8.92
C GLU A 432 -4.40 -8.73 10.30
N PHE A 433 -3.66 -8.37 11.36
CA PHE A 433 -4.11 -8.62 12.72
C PHE A 433 -3.84 -7.48 13.69
N CYS A 434 -4.71 -7.39 14.69
CA CYS A 434 -4.69 -6.37 15.73
C CYS A 434 -4.54 -6.94 17.14
N ASP A 435 -4.12 -6.07 18.07
CA ASP A 435 -4.12 -6.37 19.50
C ASP A 435 -5.55 -6.36 20.10
N GLY A 436 -5.67 -6.61 21.41
CA GLY A 436 -6.95 -6.59 22.12
C GLY A 436 -7.64 -5.22 22.17
N ASN A 437 -6.94 -4.15 21.81
CA ASN A 437 -7.47 -2.78 21.73
C ASN A 437 -7.87 -2.39 20.29
N GLY A 438 -7.68 -3.27 19.30
CA GLY A 438 -7.97 -3.00 17.90
C GLY A 438 -6.84 -2.30 17.14
N ASN A 439 -5.65 -2.12 17.73
CA ASN A 439 -4.52 -1.53 17.02
C ASN A 439 -3.88 -2.57 16.10
N ILE A 440 -3.70 -2.24 14.82
CA ILE A 440 -2.95 -3.09 13.88
C ILE A 440 -1.50 -3.18 14.33
N ILE A 441 -1.01 -4.40 14.51
CA ILE A 441 0.34 -4.66 15.04
C ILE A 441 1.20 -5.52 14.10
N GLY A 442 0.62 -6.12 13.07
CA GLY A 442 1.37 -6.89 12.08
C GLY A 442 0.50 -7.61 11.07
N PHE A 443 1.18 -8.42 10.25
CA PHE A 443 0.57 -9.23 9.19
C PHE A 443 1.19 -10.63 9.16
N TYR A 444 0.40 -11.64 8.79
CA TYR A 444 0.94 -12.91 8.30
C TYR A 444 0.97 -12.88 6.78
N LYS A 445 2.13 -13.06 6.17
CA LYS A 445 2.31 -13.00 4.72
C LYS A 445 2.84 -14.31 4.18
N LYS A 446 2.24 -14.80 3.10
CA LYS A 446 2.66 -16.00 2.40
C LYS A 446 3.91 -15.73 1.58
N ASP A 447 4.88 -16.63 1.65
CA ASP A 447 6.17 -16.58 0.98
C ASP A 447 6.44 -17.96 0.34
N GLY A 448 5.91 -18.16 -0.87
CA GLY A 448 5.84 -19.46 -1.51
C GLY A 448 4.92 -20.43 -0.76
N SER A 449 5.47 -21.55 -0.28
CA SER A 449 4.78 -22.53 0.56
C SER A 449 4.91 -22.25 2.06
N ASN A 450 5.63 -21.18 2.43
CA ASN A 450 5.86 -20.79 3.82
C ASN A 450 5.07 -19.52 4.15
N TRP A 451 5.07 -19.17 5.43
CA TRP A 451 4.45 -17.97 5.96
C TRP A 451 5.44 -17.22 6.84
N LYS A 452 5.30 -15.90 6.94
CA LYS A 452 6.05 -15.07 7.88
C LYS A 452 5.14 -14.12 8.61
N GLU A 453 5.41 -13.92 9.89
CA GLU A 453 4.80 -12.83 10.66
C GLU A 453 5.70 -11.61 10.53
N ILE A 454 5.14 -10.52 10.01
CA ILE A 454 5.80 -9.22 9.91
C ILE A 454 5.13 -8.24 10.86
N ASP A 455 5.92 -7.40 11.52
CA ASP A 455 5.37 -6.30 12.32
C ASP A 455 4.81 -5.17 11.45
N LYS A 456 4.14 -4.20 12.07
CA LYS A 456 3.59 -3.03 11.38
C LYS A 456 4.62 -2.17 10.62
N ASN A 457 5.91 -2.33 10.92
CA ASN A 457 7.00 -1.63 10.24
C ASN A 457 7.61 -2.47 9.09
N GLY A 458 7.10 -3.67 8.84
CA GLY A 458 7.56 -4.59 7.80
C GLY A 458 8.70 -5.51 8.23
N ASN A 459 9.13 -5.48 9.50
CA ASN A 459 10.19 -6.37 9.97
C ASN A 459 9.65 -7.78 10.21
N THR A 460 10.34 -8.80 9.69
CA THR A 460 9.96 -10.20 9.94
C THR A 460 10.32 -10.60 11.36
N LYS A 461 9.31 -11.07 12.12
CA LYS A 461 9.48 -11.60 13.47
C LYS A 461 9.71 -13.10 13.49
N PHE A 462 8.91 -13.84 12.73
CA PHE A 462 8.91 -15.30 12.76
C PHE A 462 8.64 -15.89 11.37
N TYR A 463 9.15 -17.11 11.17
CA TYR A 463 8.93 -17.91 9.97
C TYR A 463 8.16 -19.17 10.31
N TYR A 464 7.20 -19.51 9.47
CA TYR A 464 6.30 -20.62 9.67
C TYR A 464 6.20 -21.50 8.41
N ALA A 465 6.07 -22.81 8.60
CA ALA A 465 5.69 -23.75 7.57
C ALA A 465 4.17 -24.00 7.64
N GLU A 466 3.48 -23.98 6.49
CA GLU A 466 2.10 -24.43 6.41
C GLU A 466 2.04 -25.95 6.57
N ILE A 467 1.30 -26.43 7.57
CA ILE A 467 1.14 -27.87 7.84
C ILE A 467 -0.07 -28.42 7.11
N SER A 468 -1.19 -27.68 7.19
CA SER A 468 -2.47 -28.05 6.62
C SER A 468 -3.36 -26.82 6.52
N LYS A 469 -4.47 -26.97 5.81
CA LYS A 469 -5.57 -26.00 5.74
C LYS A 469 -6.88 -26.74 5.61
N ASP A 470 -7.96 -26.13 6.12
CA ASP A 470 -9.33 -26.58 5.88
C ASP A 470 -10.13 -25.44 5.24
N GLU A 471 -11.48 -25.45 5.31
CA GLU A 471 -12.33 -24.40 4.73
C GLU A 471 -12.26 -23.07 5.49
N ASN A 472 -11.83 -23.09 6.75
CA ASN A 472 -11.94 -21.96 7.68
C ASN A 472 -10.63 -21.62 8.40
N SER A 473 -9.59 -22.44 8.27
CA SER A 473 -8.33 -22.25 8.99
C SER A 473 -7.11 -22.64 8.19
N ILE A 474 -6.01 -21.91 8.42
CA ILE A 474 -4.65 -22.31 8.01
C ILE A 474 -3.85 -22.66 9.27
N TYR A 475 -3.17 -23.80 9.25
CA TYR A 475 -2.38 -24.32 10.36
C TYR A 475 -0.89 -24.20 10.06
N LEU A 476 -0.19 -23.51 10.94
CA LEU A 476 1.22 -23.16 10.78
C LEU A 476 2.07 -23.78 11.89
N LYS A 477 3.28 -24.21 11.55
CA LYS A 477 4.34 -24.60 12.50
C LYS A 477 5.46 -23.58 12.48
N ASP A 478 5.89 -23.09 13.63
CA ASP A 478 7.07 -22.24 13.71
C ASP A 478 8.34 -23.03 13.33
N GLN A 479 9.16 -22.45 12.46
CA GLN A 479 10.38 -23.10 11.95
C GLN A 479 11.56 -23.00 12.92
N GLN A 480 11.55 -22.04 13.84
CA GLN A 480 12.64 -21.74 14.76
C GLN A 480 12.35 -22.25 16.18
N ARG A 481 11.07 -22.32 16.57
CA ARG A 481 10.63 -22.72 17.91
C ARG A 481 9.91 -24.06 17.87
N GLU A 482 10.59 -25.10 18.35
CA GLU A 482 10.02 -26.44 18.38
C GLU A 482 8.74 -26.50 19.23
N GLY A 483 7.69 -27.12 18.68
CA GLY A 483 6.40 -27.29 19.35
C GLY A 483 5.43 -26.12 19.17
N VAL A 484 5.88 -24.94 18.73
CA VAL A 484 5.00 -23.78 18.51
C VAL A 484 4.14 -23.96 17.27
N LYS A 485 2.84 -23.75 17.42
CA LYS A 485 1.85 -23.83 16.34
C LYS A 485 0.94 -22.60 16.36
N ILE A 486 0.65 -22.06 15.18
CA ILE A 486 -0.25 -20.93 14.96
C ILE A 486 -1.44 -21.38 14.10
N TRP A 487 -2.65 -21.02 14.50
CA TRP A 487 -3.87 -21.30 13.72
C TRP A 487 -4.50 -19.97 13.31
N LEU A 488 -4.65 -19.77 12.01
CA LEU A 488 -5.27 -18.59 11.42
C LEU A 488 -6.72 -18.93 11.13
N ASN A 489 -7.63 -18.65 12.08
CA ASN A 489 -9.04 -19.04 11.99
C ASN A 489 -9.90 -17.90 11.44
N PHE A 490 -10.30 -18.03 10.18
CA PHE A 490 -11.05 -17.01 9.43
C PHE A 490 -12.52 -16.95 9.80
N LYS A 491 -13.09 -18.04 10.34
CA LYS A 491 -14.49 -18.09 10.79
C LYS A 491 -14.68 -17.36 12.11
N SER A 492 -13.79 -17.56 13.09
CA SER A 492 -13.83 -16.82 14.37
C SER A 492 -13.09 -15.49 14.32
N LYS A 493 -12.32 -15.23 13.25
CA LYS A 493 -11.40 -14.09 13.11
C LYS A 493 -10.35 -14.04 14.22
N GLU A 494 -9.77 -15.19 14.54
CA GLU A 494 -8.80 -15.32 15.64
C GLU A 494 -7.50 -15.95 15.17
N ILE A 495 -6.40 -15.48 15.75
CA ILE A 495 -5.10 -16.13 15.66
C ILE A 495 -4.86 -16.86 16.97
N LEU A 496 -4.78 -18.18 16.91
CA LEU A 496 -4.58 -19.05 18.07
C LEU A 496 -3.13 -19.52 18.14
N TYR A 497 -2.60 -19.61 19.36
CA TYR A 497 -1.26 -20.09 19.67
C TYR A 497 -1.33 -21.32 20.54
N SER A 498 -0.43 -22.28 20.30
CA SER A 498 -0.15 -23.39 21.21
C SER A 498 1.34 -23.74 21.18
N ASP A 499 1.82 -24.35 22.26
CA ASP A 499 3.17 -24.90 22.35
C ASP A 499 3.18 -26.22 23.17
N ASN A 500 4.36 -26.77 23.44
CA ASN A 500 4.49 -28.03 24.18
C ASN A 500 3.99 -27.93 25.63
N ASN A 501 3.96 -26.74 26.23
CA ASN A 501 3.47 -26.51 27.59
C ASN A 501 1.99 -26.13 27.61
N ASN A 502 1.49 -25.56 26.51
CA ASN A 502 0.12 -25.08 26.33
C ASN A 502 -0.50 -25.78 25.12
N THR A 503 -0.88 -27.05 25.32
CA THR A 503 -1.41 -27.90 24.24
C THR A 503 -2.81 -27.50 23.77
N SER A 504 -3.54 -26.74 24.59
CA SER A 504 -4.83 -26.16 24.21
C SER A 504 -4.60 -24.79 23.57
N PRO A 505 -4.95 -24.58 22.29
CA PRO A 505 -4.76 -23.30 21.63
C PRO A 505 -5.53 -22.19 22.33
N PHE A 506 -4.89 -21.02 22.47
CA PHE A 506 -5.53 -19.81 23.00
C PHE A 506 -5.30 -18.63 22.08
N LYS A 507 -6.23 -17.67 22.09
CA LYS A 507 -6.18 -16.49 21.24
C LYS A 507 -5.01 -15.57 21.64
N ILE A 508 -4.24 -15.16 20.64
CA ILE A 508 -3.20 -14.13 20.78
C ILE A 508 -3.55 -12.85 20.03
N TYR A 509 -4.22 -12.93 18.88
CA TYR A 509 -4.60 -11.77 18.06
C TYR A 509 -5.99 -11.93 17.43
N THR A 510 -6.52 -10.82 16.91
CA THR A 510 -7.77 -10.80 16.12
C THR A 510 -7.43 -10.50 14.65
N ILE A 511 -8.03 -11.24 13.72
CA ILE A 511 -7.90 -11.00 12.28
C ILE A 511 -8.84 -9.86 11.89
N THR A 512 -8.31 -8.82 11.25
CA THR A 512 -9.09 -7.67 10.78
C THR A 512 -9.47 -7.83 9.30
N ASP A 513 -8.54 -8.29 8.47
CA ASP A 513 -8.71 -8.48 7.02
C ASP A 513 -7.82 -9.62 6.47
N TYR A 514 -8.19 -10.22 5.32
CA TYR A 514 -7.42 -11.29 4.64
C TYR A 514 -7.77 -11.54 3.17
#